data_AF-A0A923WUN5-F1
#
_entry.id   AF-A0A923WUN5-F1
#
_cell.length_a   1.000
_cell.length_b   1.000
_cell.length_c   1.000
_cell.angle_alpha   90.00
_cell.angle_beta   90.00
_cell.angle_gamma   90.00
#
_symmetry.space_group_name_H-M   'P 1'
#
loop_
_entity.id
_entity.type
_entity.pdbx_description
1 polymer ?
#
loop_
_entity_poly.entity_id
_entity_poly.type
_entity_poly.pdbx_seq_one_letter_code
_entity_poly.pdbx_strand_id
1 'polypeptide(L)'
;GIEVPDLLWQYNEFRNGKKYSDNQAEHMFENPQLLSQFDQWVTEFRNFVEAKGKVQPGKYRAFGYKAPGHKLADMKLKWRAVRMSAGQAPDESSPKLQNDLKLNKDATFHPKNSASE
;
A
#
# COMPACT_ATOMS: atom_id res chain seq x y z
N GLY A 1 -23.68 -0.10 -7.81
CA GLY A 1 -22.54 -0.74 -7.11
C GLY A 1 -21.34 -0.65 -8.02
N ILE A 2 -20.13 -0.59 -7.46
CA ILE A 2 -18.93 -0.89 -8.25
C ILE A 2 -18.83 -2.41 -8.24
N GLU A 3 -19.05 -3.03 -9.39
CA GLU A 3 -18.92 -4.48 -9.54
C GLU A 3 -17.45 -4.81 -9.84
N VAL A 4 -16.89 -5.76 -9.10
CA VAL A 4 -15.55 -6.29 -9.35
C VAL A 4 -15.72 -7.51 -10.26
N PRO A 5 -15.06 -7.56 -11.43
CA PRO A 5 -15.08 -8.75 -12.26
C PRO A 5 -14.64 -9.98 -11.48
N ASP A 6 -15.33 -11.10 -11.65
CA ASP A 6 -15.04 -12.36 -10.94
C ASP A 6 -13.57 -12.78 -11.08
N LEU A 7 -12.96 -12.53 -12.25
CA LEU A 7 -11.54 -12.78 -12.52
C LEU A 7 -10.59 -12.02 -11.57
N LEU A 8 -11.01 -10.89 -11.02
CA LEU A 8 -10.21 -10.07 -10.10
C LEU A 8 -10.50 -10.39 -8.63
N TRP A 9 -11.38 -11.35 -8.36
CA TRP A 9 -11.74 -11.73 -7.00
C TRP A 9 -11.18 -13.10 -6.67
N GLN A 10 -10.36 -13.16 -5.62
CA GLN A 10 -9.87 -14.41 -5.07
C GLN A 10 -10.01 -14.42 -3.56
N TYR A 11 -10.43 -15.55 -3.01
CA TYR A 11 -10.51 -15.79 -1.58
C TYR A 11 -9.44 -16.78 -1.16
N ASN A 12 -8.65 -16.43 -0.14
CA ASN A 12 -7.73 -17.33 0.52
C ASN A 12 -7.91 -17.18 2.04
N GLU A 13 -7.91 -18.29 2.76
CA GLU A 13 -7.97 -18.32 4.23
C GLU A 13 -6.61 -18.74 4.78
N PHE A 14 -6.20 -18.14 5.90
CA PHE A 14 -5.04 -18.61 6.65
C PHE A 14 -5.32 -18.54 8.16
N ARG A 15 -4.61 -19.40 8.90
CA ARG A 15 -4.66 -19.42 10.37
C ARG A 15 -6.05 -19.59 10.98
N ASN A 16 -6.89 -20.38 10.30
CA ASN A 16 -8.17 -20.81 10.85
C ASN A 16 -7.99 -21.49 12.23
N GLY A 17 -8.82 -21.12 13.21
CA GLY A 17 -8.74 -21.60 14.59
C GLY A 17 -7.68 -20.94 15.48
N LYS A 18 -6.93 -19.94 14.99
CA LYS A 18 -6.00 -19.16 15.82
C LYS A 18 -6.72 -18.02 16.54
N LYS A 19 -6.11 -17.53 17.63
CA LYS A 19 -6.58 -16.30 18.30
C LYS A 19 -6.45 -15.12 17.35
N TYR A 20 -7.30 -14.11 17.50
CA TYR A 20 -7.30 -12.93 16.64
C TYR A 20 -5.93 -12.20 16.61
N SER A 21 -5.26 -12.09 17.77
CA SER A 21 -3.89 -11.53 17.88
C SER A 21 -2.87 -12.27 17.01
N ASP A 22 -3.13 -13.53 16.73
CA ASP A 22 -2.24 -14.43 16.00
C ASP A 22 -2.72 -14.61 14.55
N ASN A 23 -3.70 -13.81 14.09
CA ASN A 23 -4.24 -13.84 12.73
C ASN A 23 -4.24 -12.45 12.09
N GLN A 24 -3.09 -11.78 12.21
CA GLN A 24 -2.82 -10.45 11.64
C GLN A 24 -1.96 -10.55 10.38
N ALA A 25 -1.86 -9.46 9.63
CA ALA A 25 -1.12 -9.40 8.37
C ALA A 25 0.36 -9.77 8.54
N GLU A 26 0.98 -9.41 9.67
CA GLU A 26 2.35 -9.83 9.97
C GLU A 26 2.49 -11.34 9.98
N HIS A 27 1.46 -12.12 10.30
CA HIS A 27 1.56 -13.58 10.33
C HIS A 27 1.48 -14.25 8.96
N MET A 28 1.21 -13.49 7.89
CA MET A 28 1.10 -14.01 6.53
C MET A 28 2.44 -14.55 6.01
N PHE A 29 3.58 -14.00 6.44
CA PHE A 29 4.90 -14.45 5.97
C PHE A 29 5.24 -15.88 6.37
N GLU A 30 4.58 -16.39 7.41
CA GLU A 30 4.74 -17.76 7.87
C GLU A 30 4.01 -18.77 6.96
N ASN A 31 3.21 -18.29 6.01
CA ASN A 31 2.54 -19.11 5.00
C ASN A 31 3.01 -18.71 3.58
N PRO A 32 4.12 -19.30 3.08
CA PRO A 32 4.64 -19.00 1.75
C PRO A 32 3.63 -19.25 0.62
N GLN A 33 2.73 -20.22 0.79
CA GLN A 33 1.69 -20.53 -0.19
C GLN A 33 0.72 -19.35 -0.36
N LEU A 34 0.30 -18.75 0.76
CA LEU A 34 -0.59 -17.59 0.76
C LEU A 34 0.05 -16.40 0.05
N LEU A 35 1.33 -16.13 0.32
CA LEU A 35 2.06 -15.06 -0.36
C LEU A 35 2.19 -15.32 -1.86
N SER A 36 2.51 -16.55 -2.26
CA SER A 36 2.57 -16.91 -3.68
C SER A 36 1.22 -16.76 -4.39
N GLN A 37 0.11 -17.08 -3.73
CA GLN A 37 -1.24 -16.87 -4.27
C GLN A 37 -1.57 -15.38 -4.40
N PHE A 38 -1.14 -14.57 -3.41
CA PHE A 38 -1.29 -13.13 -3.47
C PHE A 38 -0.50 -12.52 -4.64
N ASP A 39 0.76 -12.91 -4.83
CA ASP A 39 1.61 -12.44 -5.93
C ASP A 39 1.04 -12.83 -7.31
N GLN A 40 0.47 -14.03 -7.42
CA GLN A 40 -0.22 -14.46 -8.62
C GLN A 40 -1.44 -13.56 -8.90
N TRP A 41 -2.28 -13.31 -7.91
CA TRP A 41 -3.43 -12.43 -8.04
C TRP A 41 -3.04 -11.00 -8.46
N VAL A 42 -1.96 -10.44 -7.87
CA VAL A 42 -1.42 -9.13 -8.27
C VAL A 42 -1.01 -9.12 -9.74
N THR A 43 -0.40 -10.20 -10.22
CA THR A 43 0.00 -10.36 -11.62
C THR A 43 -1.21 -10.39 -12.55
N GLU A 44 -2.25 -11.15 -12.20
CA GLU A 44 -3.49 -11.24 -12.98
C GLU A 44 -4.24 -9.90 -13.02
N PHE A 45 -4.33 -9.22 -11.88
CA PHE A 45 -4.90 -7.87 -11.78
C PHE A 45 -4.16 -6.87 -12.66
N ARG A 46 -2.82 -6.86 -12.59
CA ARG A 46 -1.97 -6.01 -13.42
C ARG A 46 -2.25 -6.25 -14.89
N ASN A 47 -2.20 -7.51 -15.35
CA ASN A 47 -2.44 -7.87 -16.74
C ASN A 47 -3.82 -7.41 -17.22
N PHE A 48 -4.85 -7.57 -16.39
CA PHE A 48 -6.20 -7.11 -16.70
C PHE A 48 -6.29 -5.59 -16.85
N VAL A 49 -5.62 -4.81 -15.99
CA VAL A 49 -5.60 -3.34 -16.09
C VAL A 49 -4.76 -2.88 -17.28
N GLU A 50 -3.61 -3.50 -17.52
CA GLU A 50 -2.74 -3.18 -18.67
C GLU A 50 -3.46 -3.43 -20.00
N ALA A 51 -4.24 -4.51 -20.10
CA ALA A 51 -5.04 -4.82 -21.29
C ALA A 51 -6.09 -3.74 -21.62
N LYS A 52 -6.54 -2.94 -20.64
CA LYS A 52 -7.46 -1.81 -20.88
C LYS A 52 -6.77 -0.62 -21.55
N GLY A 53 -5.44 -0.58 -21.54
CA GLY A 53 -4.65 0.52 -22.09
C GLY A 53 -4.65 1.77 -21.22
N LYS A 54 -3.88 2.78 -21.66
CA LYS A 54 -3.78 4.05 -20.94
C LYS A 54 -5.06 4.86 -21.08
N VAL A 55 -5.56 5.38 -19.96
CA VAL A 55 -6.65 6.36 -19.96
C VAL A 55 -6.16 7.61 -20.70
N GLN A 56 -6.85 7.97 -21.77
CA GLN A 56 -6.54 9.19 -22.50
C GLN A 56 -6.78 10.41 -21.61
N PRO A 57 -5.93 11.44 -21.67
CA PRO A 57 -6.12 12.64 -20.86
C PRO A 57 -7.51 13.23 -21.15
N GLY A 58 -8.28 13.47 -20.10
CA GLY A 58 -9.60 14.09 -20.22
C GLY A 58 -9.49 15.48 -20.83
N LYS A 59 -10.44 15.84 -21.71
CA LYS A 59 -10.59 17.18 -22.29
C LYS A 59 -10.65 18.28 -21.21
N TYR A 60 -11.26 17.95 -20.08
CA TYR A 60 -11.27 18.77 -18.88
C TYR A 60 -10.24 18.21 -17.91
N ARG A 61 -9.06 18.80 -17.95
CA ARG A 61 -8.01 18.53 -16.98
C ARG A 61 -8.50 19.13 -15.65
N ALA A 62 -8.30 18.47 -14.52
CA ALA A 62 -8.27 19.15 -13.22
C ALA A 62 -7.02 20.07 -13.11
N PHE A 63 -6.65 20.72 -14.21
CA PHE A 63 -5.51 21.61 -14.34
C PHE A 63 -6.07 23.02 -14.22
N GLY A 64 -5.99 23.53 -12.99
CA GLY A 64 -6.57 24.83 -12.63
C GLY A 64 -7.24 24.82 -11.27
N TYR A 65 -7.54 23.63 -10.71
CA TYR A 65 -7.97 23.56 -9.32
C TYR A 65 -6.79 23.83 -8.39
N LYS A 66 -6.69 25.05 -7.88
CA LYS A 66 -5.85 25.39 -6.73
C LYS A 66 -6.60 24.95 -5.48
N ALA A 67 -6.22 23.81 -4.92
CA ALA A 67 -6.72 23.42 -3.61
C ALA A 67 -6.41 24.53 -2.57
N PRO A 68 -7.33 24.84 -1.65
CA PRO A 68 -7.04 25.76 -0.56
C PRO A 68 -5.88 25.22 0.29
N GLY A 69 -4.91 26.09 0.59
CA GLY A 69 -3.72 25.69 1.35
C GLY A 69 -4.05 25.43 2.83
N HIS A 70 -3.79 24.23 3.33
CA HIS A 70 -3.99 23.86 4.73
C HIS A 70 -2.66 23.90 5.50
N LYS A 71 -2.09 25.11 5.68
CA LYS A 71 -0.73 25.31 6.23
C LYS A 71 -0.42 24.51 7.51
N LEU A 72 -1.36 24.44 8.46
CA LEU A 72 -1.18 23.71 9.72
C LEU A 72 -1.19 22.19 9.52
N ALA A 73 -2.11 21.69 8.70
CA ALA A 73 -2.20 20.27 8.38
C ALA A 73 -0.96 19.81 7.60
N ASP A 74 -0.52 20.62 6.63
CA ASP A 74 0.67 20.35 5.83
C ASP A 74 1.95 20.33 6.67
N MET A 75 2.07 21.23 7.66
CA MET A 75 3.20 21.23 8.59
C MET A 75 3.22 19.99 9.47
N LYS A 76 2.07 19.58 10.02
CA LYS A 76 1.94 18.34 10.80
C LYS A 76 2.26 17.11 9.94
N LEU A 77 1.84 17.11 8.68
CA LEU A 77 2.13 16.05 7.73
C LEU A 77 3.64 15.97 7.41
N LYS A 78 4.30 17.12 7.20
CA LYS A 78 5.75 17.19 6.99
C LYS A 78 6.53 16.66 8.20
N TRP A 79 6.15 17.05 9.42
CA TRP A 79 6.78 16.53 10.63
C TRP A 79 6.63 15.00 10.76
N ARG A 80 5.43 14.49 10.50
CA ARG A 80 5.18 13.04 10.47
C ARG A 80 6.02 12.34 9.42
N ALA A 81 6.12 12.90 8.21
CA ALA A 81 6.92 12.34 7.12
C ALA A 81 8.39 12.25 7.49
N VAL A 82 8.99 13.31 8.06
CA VAL A 82 10.38 13.32 8.53
C VAL A 82 10.62 12.22 9.58
N ARG A 83 9.68 12.02 10.51
CA ARG A 83 9.79 10.99 11.55
C ARG A 83 9.74 9.57 10.98
N MET A 84 8.89 9.34 9.98
CA MET A 84 8.82 8.06 9.28
C MET A 84 10.06 7.81 8.40
N SER A 85 10.55 8.83 7.68
CA SER A 85 11.80 8.76 6.91
C SER A 85 13.02 8.46 7.78
N ALA A 86 12.99 8.88 9.04
CA ALA A 86 14.01 8.57 10.05
C ALA A 86 13.85 7.17 10.69
N GLY A 87 12.86 6.37 10.26
CA GLY A 87 12.62 5.02 10.79
C GLY A 87 12.00 4.98 12.19
N GLN A 88 11.59 6.13 12.74
CA GLN A 88 11.01 6.21 14.08
C GLN A 88 9.49 5.98 14.04
N ALA A 89 9.10 4.70 14.07
CA ALA A 89 7.73 4.30 14.32
C ALA A 89 7.37 4.45 15.82
N PRO A 90 6.10 4.77 16.17
CA PRO A 90 5.65 4.77 17.55
C PRO A 90 5.87 3.41 18.23
N ASP A 91 6.17 3.40 19.53
CA ASP A 91 6.30 2.17 20.29
C ASP A 91 4.99 1.37 20.33
N GLU A 92 5.12 0.04 20.35
CA GLU A 92 3.99 -0.92 20.33
C GLU A 92 3.04 -0.77 19.12
N SER A 93 3.52 -0.19 18.02
CA SER A 93 2.73 -0.01 16.80
C SER A 93 3.10 -1.01 15.70
N SER A 94 2.14 -1.33 14.82
CA SER A 94 2.37 -2.19 13.65
C SER A 94 3.55 -1.71 12.77
N PRO A 95 3.75 -0.40 12.51
CA PRO A 95 4.94 0.09 11.80
C PRO A 95 6.28 -0.24 12.47
N LYS A 96 6.34 -0.28 13.81
CA LYS A 96 7.56 -0.66 14.53
C LYS A 96 7.85 -2.14 14.33
N LEU A 97 6.84 -2.99 14.47
CA LEU A 97 6.96 -4.43 14.23
C LEU A 97 7.40 -4.73 12.79
N GLN A 98 6.86 -4.01 11.80
CA GLN A 98 7.27 -4.13 10.40
C GLN A 98 8.71 -3.66 10.16
N ASN A 99 9.17 -2.60 10.84
CA ASN A 99 10.57 -2.16 10.80
C ASN A 99 11.51 -3.20 11.43
N ASP A 100 11.17 -3.73 12.60
CA ASP A 100 11.96 -4.74 13.32
C ASP A 100 12.08 -6.04 12.50
N LEU A 101 11.00 -6.42 11.80
CA LEU A 101 10.96 -7.55 10.88
C LEU A 101 11.61 -7.25 9.51
N LYS A 102 12.15 -6.03 9.29
CA LYS A 102 12.72 -5.56 8.02
C LYS A 102 11.78 -5.68 6.81
N LEU A 103 10.47 -5.64 7.05
CA LEU A 103 9.43 -5.67 6.02
C LEU A 103 9.27 -4.31 5.35
N ASN A 104 9.47 -3.23 6.11
CA ASN A 104 9.38 -1.87 5.60
C ASN A 104 10.73 -1.38 5.04
N LYS A 105 10.76 -1.02 3.75
CA LYS A 105 11.94 -0.46 3.05
C LYS A 105 11.82 1.04 2.80
N ASP A 106 10.78 1.69 3.34
CA ASP A 106 10.41 3.07 3.03
C ASP A 106 11.10 4.11 3.94
N ALA A 107 12.00 3.68 4.84
CA ALA A 107 12.84 4.57 5.64
C ALA A 107 13.91 5.25 4.76
N THR A 108 13.48 6.24 3.97
CA THR A 108 14.33 7.06 3.12
C THR A 108 13.97 8.53 3.28
N PHE A 109 14.99 9.37 3.36
CA PHE A 109 14.86 10.84 3.26
C PHE A 109 14.70 11.32 1.82
N HIS A 110 14.95 10.43 0.85
CA HIS A 110 14.90 10.72 -0.58
C HIS A 110 13.96 9.72 -1.26
N PRO A 111 12.64 9.93 -1.18
CA PRO A 111 11.69 9.13 -1.95
C PRO A 111 11.94 9.34 -3.44
N LYS A 112 12.07 8.26 -4.21
CA LYS A 112 12.18 8.34 -5.66
C LYS A 112 10.83 8.71 -6.25
N ASN A 113 10.83 9.53 -7.30
CA ASN A 113 9.61 9.85 -8.03
C ASN A 113 9.06 8.57 -8.70
N SER A 114 7.75 8.38 -8.66
CA SER A 114 7.05 7.26 -9.32
C SER A 114 7.02 7.33 -10.84
N ALA A 115 7.53 8.41 -11.44
CA ALA A 115 7.49 8.70 -12.88
C ALA A 115 8.82 8.46 -13.62
N SER A 116 9.79 7.83 -12.97
CA SER A 116 11.11 7.56 -13.55
C SER A 116 11.38 6.05 -13.54
N GLU A 117 10.92 5.39 -14.60
CA GLU A 117 11.73 4.39 -15.32
C GLU A 117 12.56 5.12 -16.37
#